data_AF-A0A5R2N250-F1
#
_entry.id   AF-A0A5R2N250-F1
#
_cell.length_a   1.000
_cell.length_b   1.000
_cell.length_c   1.000
_cell.angle_alpha   90.00
_cell.angle_beta   90.00
_cell.angle_gamma   90.00
#
_symmetry.space_group_name_H-M   'P 1'
#
loop_
_entity.id
_entity.type
_entity.pdbx_description
1 polymer ?
#
loop_
_entity_poly.entity_id
_entity_poly.type
_entity_poly.pdbx_seq_one_letter_code
_entity_poly.pdbx_strand_id
1 'polypeptide(L)'
;FLAADAATRAKLLAMLDDAVAAALDADLGIIVNVQANGATHYWNPDRMVSSTAAPEFAAYRALVGTLAGRLQRFAQGMVALEPVNEPPQSCSSNVWSNVQAALLTAARASSSALPLVVTGGCGSMVSGLAALDPEPLAAFEPILFAFHF
;
A
#
# COMPACT_ATOMS: atom_id res chain seq x y z
N PHE A 1 7.37 11.37 -2.58
CA PHE A 1 8.27 10.26 -2.21
C PHE A 1 9.19 9.81 -3.33
N LEU A 2 8.65 9.21 -4.40
CA LEU A 2 9.48 8.60 -5.46
C LEU A 2 10.24 9.63 -6.31
N ALA A 3 9.61 10.76 -6.61
CA ALA A 3 10.25 11.89 -7.32
C ALA A 3 11.31 12.63 -6.49
N ALA A 4 11.32 12.45 -5.17
CA ALA A 4 12.18 13.22 -4.28
C ALA A 4 13.61 12.65 -4.25
N ASP A 5 14.59 13.54 -4.15
CA ASP A 5 15.96 13.18 -3.77
C ASP A 5 16.00 12.58 -2.34
N ALA A 6 17.17 12.08 -1.94
CA ALA A 6 17.32 11.41 -0.65
C ALA A 6 17.00 12.32 0.55
N ALA A 7 17.46 13.58 0.53
CA ALA A 7 17.27 14.52 1.64
C ALA A 7 15.79 14.91 1.79
N THR A 8 15.13 15.20 0.67
CA THR A 8 13.71 15.54 0.61
C THR A 8 12.86 14.34 0.99
N ARG A 9 13.21 13.14 0.53
CA ARG A 9 12.52 11.90 0.92
C ARG A 9 12.62 11.63 2.42
N ALA A 10 13.78 11.85 3.03
CA ALA A 10 13.95 11.70 4.47
C ALA A 10 13.04 12.66 5.26
N LYS A 11 12.94 13.93 4.81
CA LYS A 11 12.02 14.91 5.40
C LYS A 11 10.55 14.49 5.27
N LEU A 12 10.13 14.03 4.09
CA LEU A 12 8.76 13.55 3.87
C LEU A 12 8.42 12.33 4.75
N LEU A 13 9.38 11.43 4.94
CA LEU A 13 9.20 10.27 5.83
C LEU A 13 9.13 10.68 7.31
N ALA A 14 9.89 11.69 7.73
CA ALA A 14 9.77 12.25 9.08
C ALA A 14 8.41 12.93 9.28
N MET A 15 7.94 13.72 8.31
CA MET A 15 6.62 14.34 8.38
C MET A 15 5.49 13.31 8.45
N LEU A 16 5.60 12.19 7.72
CA LEU A 16 4.65 11.09 7.81
C LEU A 16 4.64 10.50 9.23
N ASP A 17 5.81 10.27 9.80
CA ASP A 17 5.92 9.72 11.14
C ASP A 17 5.30 10.65 12.20
N ASP A 18 5.54 11.96 12.09
CA ASP A 18 4.98 12.97 12.98
C ASP A 18 3.44 13.00 12.87
N ALA A 19 2.91 12.88 11.65
CA ALA A 19 1.46 12.82 11.42
C ALA A 19 0.83 11.54 12.00
N VAL A 20 1.51 10.39 11.88
CA VAL A 20 1.07 9.14 12.51
C VAL A 20 1.04 9.28 14.02
N ALA A 21 2.11 9.82 14.62
CA ALA A 21 2.17 10.05 16.06
C ALA A 21 1.04 10.97 16.53
N ALA A 22 0.80 12.08 15.85
CA ALA A 22 -0.28 13.01 16.20
C ALA A 22 -1.68 12.37 16.16
N ALA A 23 -1.94 11.46 15.22
CA ALA A 23 -3.21 10.74 15.17
C ALA A 23 -3.36 9.74 16.34
N LEU A 24 -2.28 9.04 16.68
CA LEU A 24 -2.26 8.10 17.80
C LEU A 24 -2.37 8.80 19.16
N ASP A 25 -1.72 9.96 19.32
CA ASP A 25 -1.83 10.80 20.52
C ASP A 25 -3.25 11.35 20.73
N ALA A 26 -4.07 11.36 19.66
CA ALA A 26 -5.48 11.68 19.69
C ALA A 26 -6.38 10.44 19.84
N ASP A 27 -5.82 9.28 20.19
CA ASP A 27 -6.51 7.99 20.35
C ASP A 27 -7.22 7.48 19.08
N LEU A 28 -6.72 7.85 17.88
CA LEU A 28 -7.29 7.42 16.59
C LEU A 28 -6.53 6.24 15.99
N GLY A 29 -7.26 5.21 15.56
CA GLY A 29 -6.72 4.19 14.66
C GLY A 29 -6.58 4.75 13.24
N ILE A 30 -5.52 4.39 12.54
CA ILE A 30 -5.20 4.94 11.22
C ILE A 30 -4.87 3.88 10.17
N ILE A 31 -5.16 4.21 8.92
CA ILE A 31 -4.67 3.52 7.73
C ILE A 31 -3.81 4.50 6.96
N VAL A 32 -2.52 4.19 6.79
CA VAL A 32 -1.64 4.94 5.91
C VAL A 32 -1.77 4.33 4.52
N ASN A 33 -2.35 5.08 3.58
CA ASN A 33 -2.47 4.64 2.19
C ASN A 33 -1.41 5.26 1.28
N VAL A 34 -1.09 4.58 0.18
CA VAL A 34 -0.26 5.13 -0.89
C VAL A 34 -1.13 5.45 -2.09
N GLN A 35 -1.53 6.71 -2.20
CA GLN A 35 -2.35 7.19 -3.31
C GLN A 35 -1.47 7.69 -4.46
N ALA A 36 -1.60 7.05 -5.62
CA ALA A 36 -0.93 7.46 -6.85
C ALA A 36 -1.76 8.51 -7.59
N ASN A 37 -1.18 9.68 -7.86
CA ASN A 37 -1.86 10.73 -8.61
C ASN A 37 -1.72 10.48 -10.12
N GLY A 38 -2.84 10.13 -10.76
CA GLY A 38 -2.93 9.91 -12.21
C GLY A 38 -2.70 11.15 -13.07
N ALA A 39 -2.78 12.37 -12.50
CA ALA A 39 -2.57 13.62 -13.24
C ALA A 39 -1.09 14.00 -13.40
N THR A 40 -0.14 13.20 -12.86
CA THR A 40 1.29 13.47 -13.03
C THR A 40 1.83 12.81 -14.30
N HIS A 41 2.77 13.50 -14.98
CA HIS A 41 3.33 12.99 -16.23
C HIS A 41 4.16 11.71 -16.04
N TYR A 42 5.00 11.63 -14.99
CA TYR A 42 5.96 10.53 -14.81
C TYR A 42 5.60 9.54 -13.69
N TRP A 43 5.09 10.00 -12.54
CA TRP A 43 4.83 9.15 -11.37
C TRP A 43 3.34 8.81 -11.27
N ASN A 44 2.86 8.03 -12.24
CA ASN A 44 1.45 7.67 -12.37
C ASN A 44 1.20 6.16 -12.18
N PRO A 45 -0.07 5.74 -11.95
CA PRO A 45 -0.41 4.33 -11.73
C PRO A 45 0.07 3.40 -12.85
N ASP A 46 0.02 3.83 -14.10
CA ASP A 46 0.42 3.00 -15.24
C ASP A 46 1.90 2.61 -15.17
N ARG A 47 2.76 3.55 -14.74
CA ARG A 47 4.19 3.29 -14.61
C ARG A 47 4.55 2.55 -13.34
N MET A 48 3.75 2.70 -12.29
CA MET A 48 4.06 2.17 -10.95
C MET A 48 3.42 0.82 -10.64
N VAL A 49 2.17 0.59 -11.03
CA VAL A 49 1.36 -0.54 -10.55
C VAL A 49 0.50 -1.20 -11.64
N SER A 50 0.64 -0.86 -12.92
CA SER A 50 -0.10 -1.53 -14.00
C SER A 50 0.17 -3.04 -14.09
N SER A 51 1.39 -3.45 -13.73
CA SER A 51 1.82 -4.85 -13.59
C SER A 51 3.13 -4.91 -12.80
N THR A 52 3.61 -6.10 -12.48
CA THR A 52 4.94 -6.30 -11.88
C THR A 52 6.09 -5.98 -12.85
N ALA A 53 5.81 -5.86 -14.15
CA ALA A 53 6.75 -5.45 -15.19
C ALA A 53 6.71 -3.94 -15.47
N ALA A 54 5.86 -3.17 -14.76
CA ALA A 54 5.78 -1.73 -14.98
C ALA A 54 7.14 -1.05 -14.68
N PRO A 55 7.54 -0.02 -15.46
CA PRO A 55 8.89 0.55 -15.38
C PRO A 55 9.32 0.98 -13.97
N GLU A 56 8.38 1.48 -13.18
CA GLU A 56 8.63 2.01 -11.83
C GLU A 56 8.11 1.10 -10.71
N PHE A 57 7.67 -0.13 -11.04
CA PHE A 57 7.14 -1.06 -10.04
C PHE A 57 8.18 -1.39 -8.96
N ALA A 58 9.44 -1.55 -9.33
CA ALA A 58 10.51 -1.82 -8.38
C ALA A 58 10.69 -0.66 -7.37
N ALA A 59 10.63 0.58 -7.84
CA ALA A 59 10.74 1.76 -6.98
C ALA A 59 9.52 1.90 -6.05
N TYR A 60 8.32 1.67 -6.59
CA TYR A 60 7.08 1.68 -5.81
C TYR A 60 7.06 0.59 -4.73
N ARG A 61 7.43 -0.65 -5.09
CA ARG A 61 7.56 -1.77 -4.16
C ARG A 61 8.57 -1.50 -3.04
N ALA A 62 9.71 -0.88 -3.37
CA ALA A 62 10.70 -0.48 -2.37
C ALA A 62 10.17 0.58 -1.39
N LEU A 63 9.36 1.53 -1.88
CA LEU A 63 8.68 2.49 -1.01
C LEU A 63 7.70 1.79 -0.07
N VAL A 64 6.87 0.85 -0.56
CA VAL A 64 5.95 0.08 0.28
C VAL A 64 6.68 -0.67 1.40
N GLY A 65 7.78 -1.35 1.09
CA GLY A 65 8.62 -2.00 2.12
C GLY A 65 9.18 -1.00 3.14
N THR A 66 9.68 0.16 2.67
CA THR A 66 10.17 1.23 3.53
C THR A 66 9.08 1.74 4.49
N LEU A 67 7.87 1.97 3.98
CA LEU A 67 6.73 2.40 4.78
C LEU A 67 6.36 1.33 5.82
N ALA A 68 6.27 0.06 5.43
CA ALA A 68 5.93 -1.03 6.35
C ALA A 68 6.92 -1.14 7.51
N GLY A 69 8.23 -1.10 7.23
CA GLY A 69 9.26 -1.18 8.27
C GLY A 69 9.24 0.03 9.22
N ARG A 70 8.90 1.22 8.72
CA ARG A 70 8.73 2.40 9.59
C ARG A 70 7.48 2.28 10.45
N LEU A 71 6.35 1.89 9.86
CA LEU A 71 5.06 1.87 10.55
C LEU A 71 5.01 0.80 11.65
N GLN A 72 5.82 -0.26 11.56
CA GLN A 72 5.88 -1.33 12.56
C GLN A 72 6.21 -0.83 13.98
N ARG A 73 6.91 0.30 14.12
CA ARG A 73 7.34 0.82 15.42
C ARG A 73 6.21 1.49 16.23
N PHE A 74 5.09 1.78 15.58
CA PHE A 74 3.95 2.41 16.23
C PHE A 74 3.06 1.38 16.93
N ALA A 75 2.12 1.85 17.75
CA ALA A 75 1.26 1.00 18.56
C ALA A 75 0.57 -0.09 17.73
N GLN A 76 0.80 -1.34 18.12
CA GLN A 76 0.22 -2.50 17.42
C GLN A 76 -1.31 -2.44 17.47
N GLY A 77 -1.96 -2.77 16.36
CA GLY A 77 -3.42 -2.75 16.23
C GLY A 77 -4.03 -1.38 15.93
N MET A 78 -3.27 -0.28 16.03
CA MET A 78 -3.75 1.07 15.75
C MET A 78 -3.32 1.61 14.37
N VAL A 79 -2.40 0.94 13.69
CA VAL A 79 -1.85 1.37 12.41
C VAL A 79 -1.92 0.23 11.40
N ALA A 80 -2.45 0.51 10.22
CA ALA A 80 -2.39 -0.36 9.06
C ALA A 80 -1.77 0.34 7.85
N LEU A 81 -1.22 -0.43 6.91
CA LEU A 81 -0.71 0.08 5.64
C LEU A 81 -1.58 -0.42 4.49
N GLU A 82 -2.08 0.48 3.66
CA GLU A 82 -2.73 0.17 2.39
C GLU A 82 -1.75 0.45 1.23
N PRO A 83 -1.17 -0.60 0.61
CA PRO A 83 -0.16 -0.40 -0.42
C PRO A 83 -0.68 0.31 -1.67
N VAL A 84 -1.97 0.18 -2.03
CA VAL A 84 -2.59 0.82 -3.20
C VAL A 84 -4.06 1.11 -2.91
N ASN A 85 -4.47 2.37 -3.04
CA ASN A 85 -5.86 2.82 -2.81
C ASN A 85 -6.84 2.37 -3.92
N GLU A 86 -6.50 2.63 -5.18
CA GLU A 86 -7.37 2.36 -6.34
C GLU A 86 -6.61 1.61 -7.43
N PRO A 87 -6.59 0.27 -7.40
CA PRO A 87 -5.96 -0.53 -8.44
C PRO A 87 -6.64 -0.34 -9.81
N PRO A 88 -5.91 0.04 -10.88
CA PRO A 88 -6.52 0.36 -12.18
C PRO A 88 -6.97 -0.88 -12.97
N GLN A 89 -6.55 -2.08 -12.57
CA GLN A 89 -6.89 -3.31 -13.27
C GLN A 89 -8.38 -3.63 -13.16
N SER A 90 -8.91 -4.45 -14.08
CA SER A 90 -10.29 -4.92 -14.02
C SER A 90 -10.60 -5.71 -12.73
N CYS A 91 -11.89 -5.79 -12.39
CA CYS A 91 -12.37 -6.37 -11.14
C CYS A 91 -11.83 -7.80 -10.89
N SER A 92 -11.74 -8.64 -11.92
CA SER A 92 -11.28 -10.04 -11.84
C SER A 92 -9.85 -10.26 -12.37
N SER A 93 -9.01 -9.21 -12.36
CA SER A 93 -7.68 -9.28 -12.96
C SER A 93 -6.68 -10.08 -12.12
N ASN A 94 -6.12 -11.14 -12.70
CA ASN A 94 -4.96 -11.84 -12.14
C ASN A 94 -3.70 -10.95 -12.08
N VAL A 95 -3.62 -9.90 -12.89
CA VAL A 95 -2.49 -8.94 -12.84
C VAL A 95 -2.49 -8.21 -11.50
N TRP A 96 -3.68 -7.83 -11.02
CA TRP A 96 -3.80 -7.19 -9.70
C TRP A 96 -3.36 -8.13 -8.58
N SER A 97 -3.81 -9.40 -8.59
CA SER A 97 -3.39 -10.39 -7.60
C SER A 97 -1.86 -10.52 -7.52
N ASN A 98 -1.18 -10.52 -8.67
CA ASN A 98 0.30 -10.58 -8.73
C ASN A 98 0.97 -9.31 -8.21
N VAL A 99 0.46 -8.13 -8.57
CA VAL A 99 0.95 -6.84 -8.08
C VAL A 99 0.78 -6.76 -6.56
N GLN A 100 -0.43 -7.02 -6.06
CA GLN A 100 -0.76 -7.01 -4.64
C GLN A 100 0.14 -7.97 -3.86
N ALA A 101 0.26 -9.24 -4.28
CA ALA A 101 1.12 -10.20 -3.60
C ALA A 101 2.59 -9.75 -3.52
N ALA A 102 3.12 -9.15 -4.59
CA ALA A 102 4.50 -8.65 -4.60
C ALA A 102 4.71 -7.43 -3.68
N LEU A 103 3.70 -6.57 -3.53
CA LEU A 103 3.73 -5.44 -2.58
C LEU A 103 3.59 -5.92 -1.13
N LEU A 104 2.67 -6.84 -0.85
CA LEU A 104 2.50 -7.46 0.47
C LEU A 104 3.75 -8.23 0.90
N THR A 105 4.41 -8.93 -0.03
CA THR A 105 5.70 -9.59 0.22
C THR A 105 6.77 -8.59 0.64
N ALA A 106 6.89 -7.45 -0.06
CA ALA A 106 7.85 -6.41 0.30
C ALA A 106 7.56 -5.77 1.67
N ALA A 107 6.28 -5.57 1.98
CA ALA A 107 5.84 -5.09 3.28
C ALA A 107 6.19 -6.11 4.39
N ARG A 108 5.87 -7.39 4.19
CA ARG A 108 6.15 -8.47 5.17
C ARG A 108 7.65 -8.70 5.40
N ALA A 109 8.47 -8.54 4.36
CA ALA A 109 9.92 -8.59 4.51
C ALA A 109 10.47 -7.49 5.45
N SER A 110 9.74 -6.38 5.59
CA SER A 110 10.12 -5.25 6.44
C SER A 110 9.34 -5.19 7.76
N SER A 111 8.22 -5.91 7.87
CA SER A 111 7.38 -5.98 9.07
C SER A 111 6.53 -7.25 9.13
N SER A 112 6.75 -8.07 10.16
CA SER A 112 6.04 -9.34 10.35
C SER A 112 4.63 -9.21 10.95
N ALA A 113 4.29 -8.06 11.53
CA ALA A 113 3.08 -7.92 12.34
C ALA A 113 2.18 -6.73 11.98
N LEU A 114 2.63 -5.78 11.15
CA LEU A 114 1.82 -4.63 10.74
C LEU A 114 0.59 -5.10 9.95
N PRO A 115 -0.64 -4.76 10.35
CA PRO A 115 -1.82 -5.00 9.52
C PRO A 115 -1.67 -4.41 8.12
N LEU A 116 -1.94 -5.22 7.09
CA LEU A 116 -1.91 -4.78 5.70
C LEU A 116 -3.32 -4.75 5.14
N VAL A 117 -3.69 -3.65 4.50
CA VAL A 117 -4.97 -3.56 3.79
C VAL A 117 -4.80 -4.21 2.43
N VAL A 118 -5.73 -5.11 2.11
CA VAL A 118 -5.86 -5.78 0.84
C VAL A 118 -7.12 -5.30 0.13
N THR A 119 -7.03 -5.10 -1.17
CA THR A 119 -8.12 -4.56 -2.00
C THR A 119 -8.39 -5.48 -3.18
N GLY A 120 -9.60 -5.38 -3.74
CA GLY A 120 -9.91 -5.92 -5.05
C GLY A 120 -9.38 -5.04 -6.18
N GLY A 121 -9.45 -5.54 -7.41
CA GLY A 121 -9.25 -4.70 -8.60
C GLY A 121 -10.36 -3.65 -8.75
N CYS A 122 -10.48 -3.03 -9.91
CA CYS A 122 -11.59 -2.13 -10.23
C CYS A 122 -11.65 -0.89 -9.31
N GLY A 123 -10.51 -0.26 -9.02
CA GLY A 123 -10.48 0.89 -8.12
C GLY A 123 -10.96 0.56 -6.70
N SER A 124 -10.76 -0.68 -6.25
CA SER A 124 -11.23 -1.14 -4.94
C SER A 124 -12.75 -1.10 -4.79
N MET A 125 -13.53 -1.24 -5.87
CA MET A 125 -15.00 -1.34 -5.75
C MET A 125 -15.44 -2.68 -5.14
N VAL A 126 -16.67 -2.74 -4.62
CA VAL A 126 -17.31 -3.96 -4.08
C VAL A 126 -17.19 -5.16 -5.04
N SER A 127 -17.36 -4.92 -6.35
CA SER A 127 -17.22 -5.97 -7.38
C SER A 127 -15.80 -6.52 -7.51
N GLY A 128 -14.78 -5.69 -7.29
CA GLY A 128 -13.39 -6.12 -7.21
C GLY A 128 -13.13 -6.96 -5.98
N LEU A 129 -13.65 -6.54 -4.81
CA LEU A 129 -13.50 -7.31 -3.58
C LEU A 129 -14.21 -8.68 -3.67
N ALA A 130 -15.42 -8.73 -4.23
CA ALA A 130 -16.17 -9.97 -4.41
C ALA A 130 -15.49 -10.95 -5.39
N ALA A 131 -14.63 -10.46 -6.29
CA ALA A 131 -13.88 -11.27 -7.24
C ALA A 131 -12.50 -11.71 -6.71
N LEU A 132 -12.08 -11.21 -5.54
CA LEU A 132 -10.79 -11.52 -4.94
C LEU A 132 -10.80 -12.93 -4.35
N ASP A 133 -9.75 -13.71 -4.65
CA ASP A 133 -9.48 -14.98 -3.98
C ASP A 133 -8.69 -14.70 -2.68
N PRO A 134 -9.26 -14.99 -1.50
CA PRO A 134 -8.58 -14.72 -0.23
C PRO A 134 -7.55 -15.79 0.14
N GLU A 135 -7.58 -16.98 -0.46
CA GLU A 135 -6.72 -18.11 -0.03
C GLU A 135 -5.22 -17.76 -0.12
N PRO A 136 -4.70 -17.19 -1.23
CA PRO A 136 -3.29 -16.81 -1.31
C PRO A 136 -2.92 -15.66 -0.36
N LEU A 137 -3.90 -14.88 0.12
CA LEU A 137 -3.66 -13.71 0.96
C LEU A 137 -3.43 -14.06 2.44
N ALA A 138 -3.84 -15.26 2.87
CA ALA A 138 -3.66 -15.75 4.24
C ALA A 138 -2.18 -15.75 4.68
N ALA A 139 -1.25 -15.94 3.73
CA ALA A 139 0.19 -15.88 3.99
C ALA A 139 0.69 -14.49 4.46
N PHE A 140 -0.12 -13.45 4.28
CA PHE A 140 0.21 -12.08 4.66
C PHE A 140 -0.54 -11.60 5.91
N GLU A 141 -1.21 -12.46 6.67
CA GLU A 141 -1.87 -12.06 7.91
C GLU A 141 -0.90 -11.36 8.90
N PRO A 142 -1.39 -10.39 9.72
CA PRO A 142 -2.76 -9.89 9.76
C PRO A 142 -3.10 -8.97 8.58
N ILE A 143 -4.30 -9.15 8.00
CA ILE A 143 -4.82 -8.33 6.88
C ILE A 143 -6.20 -7.74 7.16
N LEU A 144 -6.53 -6.64 6.49
CA LEU A 144 -7.85 -6.02 6.46
C LEU A 144 -8.35 -5.95 5.02
N PHE A 145 -9.58 -6.32 4.74
CA PHE A 145 -10.17 -6.16 3.40
C PHE A 145 -10.84 -4.79 3.29
N ALA A 146 -10.56 -4.06 2.22
CA ALA A 146 -11.16 -2.75 1.95
C ALA A 146 -11.86 -2.69 0.58
N PHE A 147 -12.85 -1.81 0.51
CA PHE A 147 -13.55 -1.43 -0.72
C PHE A 147 -14.12 -0.01 -0.61
N HIS A 148 -14.44 0.60 -1.75
CA HIS A 148 -15.13 1.89 -1.87
C HIS A 148 -16.58 1.68 -2.36
N PHE A 149 -17.49 2.54 -1.89
CA PHE A 149 -18.92 2.57 -2.22
C PHE A 149 -19.34 3.96 -2.73
#